data_AF-A0A382PVB3-F1
#
_entry.id   AF-A0A382PVB3-F1
#
_cell.length_a   1.000
_cell.length_b   1.000
_cell.length_c   1.000
_cell.angle_alpha   90.00
_cell.angle_beta   90.00
_cell.angle_gamma   90.00
#
_symmetry.space_group_name_H-M   'P 1'
#
loop_
_entity.id
_entity.type
_entity.pdbx_description
1 polymer ?
#
loop_
_entity_poly.entity_id
_entity_poly.type
_entity_poly.pdbx_seq_one_letter_code
_entity_poly.pdbx_strand_id
1 'polypeptide(L)' 'RKLGVPCYTLETGSPIISGSAAWLDCKVRELVDGGDHIIAIGEVLQAGAEEGAAPLLYFRRSYRGIEGL' A
#
# COMPACT_ATOMS: atom_id res chain seq x y z
N ARG A 1 -1.92 -3.74 16.79
CA ARG A 1 -2.39 -2.51 17.47
C ARG A 1 -2.56 -1.42 16.41
N LYS A 2 -3.77 -0.93 16.12
CA LYS A 2 -3.97 0.20 15.19
C LYS A 2 -3.53 1.49 15.91
N LEU A 3 -2.60 2.25 15.34
CA LEU A 3 -2.00 3.46 15.94
C LEU A 3 -2.92 4.71 15.85
N GLY A 4 -4.24 4.52 15.82
CA GLY A 4 -5.20 5.62 15.66
C GLY A 4 -5.30 6.20 14.25
N VAL A 5 -4.60 5.62 13.26
CA VAL A 5 -4.75 6.02 11.84
C VAL A 5 -6.13 5.57 11.34
N PRO A 6 -6.97 6.49 10.80
CA PRO A 6 -8.26 6.14 10.23
C PRO A 6 -8.09 5.09 9.12
N CYS A 7 -8.93 4.05 9.18
CA CYS A 7 -8.92 2.97 8.20
C CYS A 7 -10.29 2.34 8.07
N TYR A 8 -10.52 1.73 6.91
CA TYR A 8 -11.68 0.89 6.61
C TYR A 8 -11.20 -0.46 6.06
N THR A 9 -12.12 -1.36 5.72
CA THR A 9 -11.82 -2.69 5.18
C THR A 9 -12.73 -3.00 4.01
N LEU A 10 -12.28 -3.87 3.10
CA LEU A 10 -13.08 -4.38 1.98
C LEU A 10 -13.06 -5.92 1.97
N GLU A 11 -12.78 -6.53 0.82
CA GLU A 11 -12.95 -7.97 0.54
C GLU A 11 -12.16 -8.88 1.50
N THR A 12 -10.89 -8.58 1.78
CA THR A 12 -10.06 -9.49 2.61
C THR A 12 -10.18 -9.21 4.11
N GLY A 13 -10.82 -8.10 4.51
CA GLY A 13 -10.78 -7.60 5.88
C GLY A 13 -9.46 -6.93 6.28
N SER A 14 -8.47 -6.84 5.38
CA SER A 14 -7.23 -6.10 5.62
C SER A 14 -7.49 -4.59 5.75
N PRO A 15 -6.79 -3.87 6.66
CA PRO A 15 -7.03 -2.45 6.88
C PRO A 15 -6.46 -1.59 5.75
N ILE A 16 -7.33 -0.80 5.11
CA ILE A 16 -6.98 0.23 4.14
C ILE A 16 -6.87 1.57 4.85
N ILE A 17 -5.72 2.23 4.75
CA ILE A 17 -5.46 3.54 5.36
C ILE A 17 -6.24 4.62 4.60
N SER A 18 -7.07 5.39 5.30
CA SER A 18 -7.82 6.50 4.70
C SER A 18 -6.87 7.63 4.27
N GLY A 19 -7.11 8.22 3.10
CA GLY A 19 -6.26 9.27 2.53
C GLY A 19 -4.99 8.77 1.84
N SER A 20 -4.83 7.45 1.64
CA SER A 20 -3.74 6.92 0.81
C SER A 20 -3.95 7.31 -0.66
N ALA A 21 -2.88 7.71 -1.36
CA ALA A 21 -2.94 8.02 -2.79
C ALA A 21 -3.43 6.83 -3.64
N ALA A 22 -3.09 5.60 -3.23
CA ALA A 22 -3.65 4.36 -3.78
C ALA A 22 -3.57 3.23 -2.75
N TRP A 23 -4.39 2.19 -2.94
CA TRP A 23 -4.40 0.99 -2.13
C TRP A 23 -4.80 -0.23 -2.96
N LEU A 24 -4.35 -1.40 -2.52
CA LEU A 24 -4.69 -2.71 -3.08
C LEU A 24 -5.16 -3.61 -1.94
N ASP A 25 -6.30 -4.26 -2.13
CA ASP A 25 -6.79 -5.30 -1.24
C ASP A 25 -6.55 -6.67 -1.89
N CYS A 26 -5.67 -7.47 -1.29
CA CYS A 26 -5.07 -8.62 -1.96
C CYS A 26 -5.13 -9.89 -1.12
N LYS A 27 -5.31 -11.03 -1.81
CA LYS A 27 -5.02 -12.35 -1.24
C LYS A 27 -3.60 -12.76 -1.60
N VAL A 28 -2.83 -13.24 -0.61
CA VAL A 28 -1.49 -13.79 -0.87
C VAL A 28 -1.63 -15.08 -1.69
N ARG A 29 -1.06 -15.07 -2.89
CA ARG A 29 -1.02 -16.23 -3.79
C ARG A 29 0.21 -17.08 -3.54
N GLU A 30 1.37 -16.44 -3.36
CA GLU A 30 2.65 -17.12 -3.26
C GLU A 30 3.63 -16.32 -2.40
N LEU A 31 4.49 -17.03 -1.68
CA LEU A 31 5.60 -16.47 -0.92
C LEU A 31 6.89 -17.12 -1.44
N VAL A 32 7.82 -16.30 -1.93
CA VAL A 32 9.09 -16.75 -2.49
C VAL A 32 10.23 -16.31 -1.58
N ASP A 33 11.18 -17.22 -1.33
CA ASP A 33 12.39 -16.94 -0.54
C ASP A 33 13.26 -15.88 -1.23
N GLY A 34 13.70 -14.89 -0.47
CA GLY A 34 14.61 -13.82 -0.91
C GLY A 34 15.81 -13.66 0.02
N GLY A 35 16.23 -14.72 0.72
CA GLY A 35 17.28 -14.68 1.73
C GLY A 35 16.79 -14.14 3.08
N ASP A 36 17.09 -12.89 3.38
CA ASP A 36 16.62 -12.21 4.60
C ASP A 36 15.23 -11.57 4.43
N HIS A 37 14.65 -11.67 3.24
CA HIS A 37 13.31 -11.17 2.90
C HIS A 37 12.44 -12.27 2.27
N ILE A 38 11.14 -11.99 2.20
CA ILE A 38 10.18 -12.77 1.41
C ILE A 38 9.58 -11.88 0.33
N ILE A 39 9.53 -12.38 -0.89
CA ILE A 39 8.77 -11.76 -1.98
C ILE A 39 7.34 -12.33 -1.91
N ALA A 40 6.38 -11.48 -1.56
CA ALA A 40 4.97 -11.85 -1.53
C ALA A 40 4.29 -11.48 -2.87
N ILE A 41 3.68 -12.46 -3.52
CA ILE A 41 2.89 -12.27 -4.74
C ILE A 41 1.42 -12.29 -4.34
N GLY A 42 0.72 -11.17 -4.56
CA GLY A 42 -0.70 -11.00 -4.23
C GLY A 42 -1.60 -11.00 -5.46
N GLU A 43 -2.76 -11.66 -5.36
CA GLU A 43 -3.89 -11.49 -6.26
C GLU A 43 -4.73 -10.29 -5.79
N VAL A 44 -4.93 -9.30 -6.66
CA VAL A 44 -5.73 -8.10 -6.36
C VAL A 44 -7.21 -8.44 -6.45
N LEU A 45 -7.93 -8.30 -5.34
CA LEU A 45 -9.39 -8.51 -5.28
C LEU A 45 -10.16 -7.19 -5.38
N GLN A 46 -9.63 -6.12 -4.78
CA GLN A 46 -10.11 -4.74 -4.92
C GLN A 46 -8.94 -3.77 -5.00
N ALA A 47 -9.15 -2.62 -5.61
CA ALA A 47 -8.16 -1.54 -5.69
C ALA A 47 -8.84 -0.18 -5.75
N GLY A 48 -8.12 0.86 -5.35
CA GLY A 48 -8.59 2.24 -5.48
C GLY A 48 -7.42 3.21 -5.47
N ALA A 49 -7.69 4.41 -6.00
CA ALA A 49 -6.76 5.52 -6.02
C ALA A 49 -7.50 6.84 -5.81
N GLU A 50 -6.82 7.80 -5.23
CA GLU A 50 -7.28 9.18 -5.10
C GLU A 50 -6.75 9.97 -6.30
N GLU A 51 -7.66 10.47 -7.14
CA GLU A 51 -7.29 11.22 -8.33
C GLU A 51 -6.60 12.54 -7.95
N GLY A 52 -5.47 12.83 -8.60
CA GLY A 52 -4.66 14.01 -8.31
C GLY A 52 -3.84 13.96 -7.02
N ALA A 53 -3.89 12.85 -6.25
CA ALA A 53 -3.03 12.70 -5.09
C ALA A 53 -1.56 12.49 -5.52
N ALA A 54 -0.68 13.38 -5.05
CA ALA A 54 0.75 13.24 -5.28
C ALA A 54 1.33 12.08 -4.43
N PRO A 55 2.10 11.15 -5.03
CA PRO A 55 2.70 10.05 -4.29
C PRO A 55 3.84 10.53 -3.39
N LEU A 56 4.07 9.80 -2.30
CA LEU A 56 5.21 10.01 -1.40
C LEU A 56 6.44 9.27 -1.94
N LEU A 57 7.51 9.99 -2.22
CA LEU A 57 8.80 9.43 -2.59
C LEU A 57 9.69 9.28 -1.36
N TYR A 58 10.36 8.14 -1.23
CA TYR A 58 11.44 7.94 -0.27
C TYR A 58 12.77 7.71 -1.00
N PHE A 59 13.72 8.64 -0.82
CA PHE A 59 15.03 8.57 -1.46
C PHE A 59 16.11 9.16 -0.57
N ARG A 60 17.27 8.48 -0.48
CA ARG A 60 18.41 8.86 0.37
C ARG A 60 17.98 9.21 1.80
N ARG A 61 17.18 8.33 2.40
CA ARG A 61 16.66 8.46 3.77
C ARG A 61 15.77 9.69 4.04
N SER A 62 15.20 10.31 2.99
CA SER A 62 14.32 11.47 3.12
C SER A 62 13.03 11.25 2.33
N TYR A 63 11.94 11.78 2.89
CA TYR A 63 10.65 11.91 2.21
C TYR A 63 10.64 13.12 1.28
N ARG A 64 9.98 12.99 0.12
CA ARG A 64 9.85 14.01 -0.92
C ARG A 64 8.51 13.86 -1.65
N GLY A 65 8.02 14.94 -2.24
CA GLY A 65 7.01 14.87 -3.30
C GLY A 65 7.64 14.72 -4.67
N ILE A 66 6.81 14.44 -5.68
CA ILE A 66 7.18 14.54 -7.09
C ILE A 66 6.60 15.87 -7.60
N GLU A 67 7.45 16.77 -8.07
CA GLU A 67 7.01 18.04 -8.65
C GLU A 67 6.68 17.84 -10.14
N GLY A 68 5.55 18.40 -10.59
CA GLY A 68 5.16 18.38 -12.01
C GLY A 68 4.32 17.19 -12.47
N LEU A 69 3.62 16.50 -11.57
CA LEU A 69 2.50 15.62 -11.92
C LEU A 69 1.20 16.41 -12.03
#